data_AF-X1TAS8-F1
#
_entry.id   AF-X1TAS8-F1
#
_cell.length_a   1.000
_cell.length_b   1.000
_cell.length_c   1.000
_cell.angle_alpha   90.00
_cell.angle_beta   90.00
_cell.angle_gamma   90.00
#
_symmetry.space_group_name_H-M   'P 1'
#
loop_
_entity.id
_entity.type
_entity.pdbx_description
1 polymer ?
#
loop_
_entity_poly.entity_id
_entity_poly.type
_entity_poly.pdbx_seq_one_letter_code
_entity_poly.pdbx_strand_id
1 'polypeptide(L)'
;HSKYPPGKYKEIIGLEYIDKVVNIDQSPIGRTPRSNPATYTSAWTPIRELFAQLSESRVRGYRPGRFSFNVPGGRCEQCEGDGVLRIEMQFLCKPTQ
;
A
#
# COMPACT_ATOMS: atom_id res chain seq x y z
N HIS A 1 -0.26 -7.78 -17.64
CA HIS A 1 0.15 -8.92 -18.50
C HIS A 1 0.13 -10.19 -17.67
N SER A 2 -0.65 -11.21 -18.08
CA SER A 2 -0.70 -12.51 -17.39
C SER A 2 0.68 -13.16 -17.40
N LYS A 3 1.11 -13.71 -16.26
CA LYS A 3 2.37 -14.46 -16.14
C LYS A 3 2.29 -15.88 -16.72
N TYR A 4 1.08 -16.36 -16.99
CA TYR A 4 0.84 -17.71 -17.48
C TYR A 4 0.31 -17.67 -18.91
N PRO A 5 0.79 -18.55 -19.79
CA PRO A 5 0.20 -18.71 -21.10
C PRO A 5 -1.27 -19.10 -20.95
N PRO A 6 -2.19 -18.53 -21.76
CA PRO A 6 -3.58 -18.93 -21.74
C PRO A 6 -3.69 -20.43 -22.05
N GLY A 7 -4.64 -21.12 -21.40
CA GLY A 7 -4.95 -22.51 -21.71
C GLY A 7 -5.49 -22.67 -23.14
N LYS A 8 -5.59 -23.91 -23.64
CA LYS A 8 -6.15 -24.16 -24.98
C LYS A 8 -7.61 -23.68 -25.06
N TYR A 9 -7.91 -22.86 -26.06
CA TYR A 9 -9.26 -22.40 -26.40
C TYR A 9 -9.44 -22.41 -27.93
N LYS A 10 -10.69 -22.40 -28.41
CA LYS A 10 -11.00 -22.37 -29.85
C LYS A 10 -11.14 -20.94 -30.36
N GLU A 11 -12.01 -20.16 -29.72
CA GLU A 11 -12.25 -18.74 -30.03
C GLU A 11 -12.87 -18.02 -28.82
N ILE A 12 -12.78 -16.69 -28.80
CA ILE A 12 -13.43 -15.80 -27.81
C ILE A 12 -14.16 -14.71 -28.60
N ILE A 13 -15.46 -14.54 -28.38
CA ILE A 13 -16.34 -13.59 -29.07
C ILE A 13 -17.02 -12.70 -28.02
N GLY A 14 -17.40 -11.46 -28.36
CA GLY A 14 -18.14 -10.58 -27.45
C GLY A 14 -17.25 -9.73 -26.54
N LEU A 15 -15.96 -9.58 -26.87
CA LEU A 15 -15.03 -8.69 -26.14
C LEU A 15 -15.46 -7.22 -26.25
N GLU A 16 -16.22 -6.86 -27.28
CA GLU A 16 -16.79 -5.53 -27.50
C GLU A 16 -17.81 -5.11 -26.42
N TYR A 17 -18.34 -6.05 -25.65
CA TYR A 17 -19.24 -5.75 -24.52
C TYR A 17 -18.51 -5.60 -23.19
N ILE A 18 -17.18 -5.72 -23.17
CA ILE A 18 -16.37 -5.73 -21.96
C ILE A 18 -15.43 -4.53 -21.95
N ASP A 19 -15.72 -3.56 -21.08
CA ASP A 19 -14.85 -2.39 -20.88
C ASP A 19 -13.57 -2.74 -20.10
N LYS A 20 -13.69 -3.59 -19.07
CA LYS A 20 -12.57 -3.90 -18.19
C LYS A 20 -12.72 -5.24 -17.50
N VAL A 21 -11.63 -6.00 -17.47
CA VAL A 21 -11.49 -7.20 -16.66
C VAL A 21 -10.51 -6.93 -15.53
N VAL A 22 -10.91 -7.24 -14.29
CA VAL A 22 -10.06 -7.15 -13.11
C VAL A 22 -9.95 -8.53 -12.49
N ASN A 23 -8.74 -9.06 -12.45
CA ASN A 23 -8.46 -10.31 -11.74
C ASN A 23 -8.18 -10.02 -10.27
N ILE A 24 -8.95 -10.60 -9.37
CA ILE A 24 -8.75 -10.53 -7.92
C ILE A 24 -8.32 -11.93 -7.46
N ASP A 25 -7.06 -12.06 -7.04
CA ASP A 25 -6.48 -13.32 -6.58
C ASP A 25 -5.95 -13.19 -5.14
N GLN A 26 -5.34 -14.26 -4.62
CA GLN A 26 -4.74 -14.30 -3.29
C GLN A 26 -3.25 -13.90 -3.30
N SER A 27 -2.77 -13.30 -4.38
CA SER A 27 -1.40 -12.78 -4.39
C SER A 27 -1.26 -11.72 -3.29
N PRO A 28 -0.09 -11.62 -2.63
CA PRO A 28 0.13 -10.59 -1.62
C PRO A 28 -0.13 -9.20 -2.19
N ILE A 29 -0.95 -8.40 -1.48
CA ILE A 29 -1.36 -7.05 -1.89
C ILE A 29 -0.15 -6.13 -2.09
N GLY A 30 0.89 -6.33 -1.28
CA GLY A 30 2.19 -5.68 -1.42
C GLY A 30 3.25 -6.48 -0.66
N ARG A 31 4.51 -6.38 -1.09
CA ARG A 31 5.65 -7.06 -0.45
C ARG A 31 6.33 -6.21 0.64
N THR A 32 5.77 -5.04 0.92
CA THR A 32 6.33 -4.07 1.85
C THR A 32 5.40 -3.89 3.05
N PRO A 33 5.94 -3.69 4.27
CA PRO A 33 5.14 -3.48 5.47
C PRO A 33 4.35 -2.15 5.41
N ARG A 34 4.71 -1.27 4.48
CA ARG A 34 4.01 -0.01 4.17
C ARG A 34 2.67 -0.23 3.46
N SER A 35 2.44 -1.41 2.90
CA SER A 35 1.17 -1.79 2.27
C SER A 35 0.24 -2.36 3.33
N ASN A 36 -0.85 -1.67 3.60
CA ASN A 36 -1.87 -2.08 4.55
C ASN A 36 -3.27 -1.84 3.96
N PRO A 37 -4.34 -2.38 4.55
CA PRO A 37 -5.69 -2.24 4.01
C PRO A 37 -6.12 -0.77 3.81
N ALA A 38 -5.69 0.13 4.69
CA ALA A 38 -6.05 1.55 4.61
C ALA A 38 -5.36 2.29 3.45
N THR A 39 -4.12 1.93 3.12
CA THR A 39 -3.41 2.48 1.97
C THR A 39 -3.91 1.87 0.66
N TYR A 40 -4.25 0.58 0.66
CA TYR A 40 -4.77 -0.10 -0.53
C TYR A 40 -6.16 0.42 -0.94
N THR A 41 -7.05 0.63 0.02
CA THR A 41 -8.40 1.18 -0.20
C THR A 41 -8.41 2.70 -0.38
N SER A 42 -7.26 3.37 -0.30
CA SER A 42 -7.13 4.83 -0.23
C SER A 42 -7.83 5.50 0.95
N ALA A 43 -8.34 4.73 1.92
CA ALA A 43 -8.94 5.24 3.15
C ALA A 43 -7.94 6.03 4.04
N TRP A 44 -6.64 5.81 3.86
CA TRP A 44 -5.61 6.54 4.60
C TRP A 44 -5.56 8.04 4.28
N THR A 45 -5.93 8.45 3.06
CA THR A 45 -5.93 9.86 2.67
C THR A 45 -6.92 10.73 3.45
N PRO A 46 -8.23 10.39 3.52
CA PRO A 46 -9.18 11.19 4.29
C PRO A 46 -8.86 11.20 5.79
N ILE A 47 -8.26 10.13 6.33
CA ILE A 47 -7.80 10.12 7.72
C ILE A 47 -6.72 11.19 7.93
N ARG A 48 -5.67 11.24 7.09
CA ARG A 48 -4.61 12.25 7.22
C ARG A 48 -5.14 13.68 7.08
N GLU A 49 -6.13 13.89 6.22
CA GLU A 49 -6.78 15.19 6.05
C GLU A 49 -7.55 15.61 7.31
N LEU A 50 -8.30 14.68 7.92
CA LEU A 50 -9.02 14.93 9.16
C LEU A 50 -8.05 15.31 10.31
N PHE A 51 -6.92 14.61 10.43
CA PHE A 51 -5.91 14.94 11.44
C PHE A 51 -5.24 16.30 11.20
N ALA A 52 -5.05 16.70 9.95
CA ALA A 52 -4.55 18.04 9.61
C ALA A 52 -5.56 19.15 9.95
N GLN A 53 -6.85 18.84 10.07
CA GLN A 53 -7.89 19.81 10.42
C GLN A 53 -8.01 20.10 11.92
N LEU A 54 -7.38 19.32 12.81
CA LEU A 54 -7.38 19.55 14.26
C LEU A 54 -6.80 20.94 14.60
N SER A 55 -7.32 21.56 15.66
CA SER A 55 -6.87 22.90 16.11
C SER A 55 -5.38 22.94 16.40
N GLU A 56 -4.86 21.95 17.12
CA GLU A 56 -3.43 21.83 17.41
C GLU A 56 -2.58 21.66 16.14
N SER A 57 -3.06 20.86 15.19
CA SER A 57 -2.38 20.67 13.90
C SER A 57 -2.28 21.98 13.13
N ARG A 58 -3.34 22.79 13.12
CA ARG A 58 -3.34 24.10 12.44
C ARG A 58 -2.39 25.08 13.11
N VAL A 59 -2.39 25.16 14.45
CA VAL A 59 -1.49 26.03 15.21
C VAL A 59 -0.02 25.67 14.94
N ARG A 60 0.28 24.38 14.79
CA ARG A 60 1.63 23.88 14.50
C ARG A 60 1.97 23.85 13.00
N GLY A 61 1.06 24.25 12.12
CA GLY A 61 1.27 24.25 10.66
C GLY A 61 1.38 22.85 10.03
N TYR A 62 0.82 21.82 10.68
CA TYR A 62 0.88 20.45 10.18
C TYR A 62 -0.04 20.24 8.98
N ARG A 63 0.55 19.80 7.88
CA ARG A 63 -0.14 19.39 6.65
C ARG A 63 -0.45 17.88 6.68
N PRO A 64 -1.34 17.36 5.81
CA PRO A 64 -1.60 15.90 5.71
C PRO A 64 -0.35 15.04 5.47
N GLY A 65 0.72 15.62 4.92
CA GLY A 65 2.02 14.96 4.76
C GLY A 65 2.70 14.63 6.10
N ARG A 66 2.46 15.41 7.16
CA ARG A 66 3.00 15.15 8.51
C ARG A 66 2.44 13.86 9.11
N PHE A 67 1.22 13.48 8.74
CA PHE A 67 0.58 12.24 9.20
C PHE A 67 0.83 11.06 8.26
N SER A 68 1.75 11.20 7.30
CA SER A 68 2.15 10.11 6.41
C SER A 68 3.41 9.43 6.94
N PHE A 69 3.35 8.12 7.13
CA PHE A 69 4.54 7.32 7.42
C PHE A 69 5.46 7.15 6.19
N ASN A 70 4.96 7.42 4.98
CA ASN A 70 5.72 7.27 3.74
C ASN A 70 6.62 8.48 3.41
N VAL A 71 6.46 9.61 4.09
CA VAL A 71 7.13 10.88 3.76
C VAL A 71 7.95 11.35 4.96
N PRO A 72 9.21 11.81 4.76
CA PRO A 72 10.01 12.38 5.83
C PRO A 72 9.35 13.63 6.42
N GLY A 73 9.53 13.81 7.72
CA GLY A 73 9.05 14.98 8.46
C GLY A 73 8.15 14.63 9.64
N GLY A 74 7.20 13.71 9.49
CA GLY A 74 6.33 13.29 10.60
C GLY A 74 6.34 11.80 10.94
N ARG A 75 7.03 10.99 10.12
CA ARG A 75 7.31 9.59 10.43
C ARG A 75 8.44 9.46 11.45
N CYS A 76 8.54 8.29 12.06
CA CYS A 76 9.73 7.94 12.83
C CYS A 76 10.90 7.69 11.88
N GLU A 77 11.97 8.49 11.97
CA GLU A 77 13.14 8.33 11.10
C GLU A 77 13.98 7.09 11.47
N GLN A 78 13.94 6.64 12.74
CA GLN A 78 14.68 5.44 13.17
C GLN A 78 14.23 4.18 12.44
N CYS A 79 12.93 4.04 12.17
CA CYS A 79 12.36 2.91 11.43
C CYS A 79 11.82 3.31 10.05
N GLU A 80 12.14 4.53 9.59
CA GLU A 80 11.67 5.12 8.33
C GLU A 80 10.15 5.04 8.08
N GLY A 81 9.35 4.95 9.14
CA GLY A 81 7.90 4.80 9.07
C GLY A 81 7.37 3.36 8.97
N ASP A 82 8.23 2.35 8.99
CA ASP A 82 7.81 0.94 8.94
C ASP A 82 7.24 0.44 10.27
N GLY A 83 7.49 1.15 11.37
CA GLY A 83 7.01 0.80 12.73
C GLY A 83 7.70 -0.40 13.35
N VAL A 84 8.52 -1.13 12.59
CA VAL A 84 9.32 -2.27 13.03
C VAL A 84 10.74 -2.15 12.48
N LEU A 85 11.74 -2.52 13.28
CA LEU A 85 13.12 -2.64 12.82
C LEU A 85 13.37 -4.09 12.41
N ARG A 86 13.78 -4.31 11.15
CA ARG A 86 14.23 -5.63 10.71
C ARG A 86 15.73 -5.74 10.98
N ILE A 87 16.08 -6.65 11.87
CA ILE A 87 17.47 -7.04 12.10
C ILE A 87 17.76 -8.22 11.16
N GLU A 88 18.66 -8.02 10.20
CA GLU A 88 19.05 -9.10 9.30
C GLU A 88 20.02 -10.05 10.02
N MET A 89 19.69 -11.33 9.99
CA MET A 89 20.50 -12.39 10.58
C MET A 89 21.07 -13.24 9.45
N GLN A 90 22.40 -13.43 9.43
CA GLN A 90 23.12 -14.04 8.30
C GLN A 90 22.69 -15.48 7.97
N PHE A 91 22.14 -16.22 8.94
CA PHE A 91 21.86 -17.66 8.81
C PHE A 91 20.40 -18.05 9.03
N LEU A 92 19.51 -17.08 9.29
CA LEU A 92 18.09 -17.35 9.49
C LEU A 92 17.28 -16.85 8.30
N CYS A 93 16.31 -17.65 7.88
CA CYS A 93 15.34 -17.24 6.88
C CYS A 93 14.63 -15.97 7.37
N LYS A 94 14.51 -14.96 6.52
CA LYS A 94 13.78 -13.74 6.86
C LYS A 94 12.35 -14.13 7.26
N PRO A 95 11.81 -13.65 8.39
CA PRO A 95 10.44 -13.95 8.77
C PRO A 95 9.51 -13.53 7.62
N THR A 96 8.71 -14.47 7.14
CA THR A 96 7.68 -14.25 6.12
C THR A 96 6.67 -13.24 6.67
N GLN A 97 6.62 -12.06 6.04
CA GLN A 97 5.49 -11.13 6.12
C GLN A 97 4.66 -11.25 4.86
#